data_AF-A0A0V1CH55-F1
#
_entry.id   AF-A0A0V1CH55-F1
#
_cell.length_a   1.000
_cell.length_b   1.000
_cell.length_c   1.000
_cell.angle_alpha   90.00
_cell.angle_beta   90.00
_cell.angle_gamma   90.00
#
_symmetry.space_group_name_H-M   'P 1'
#
loop_
_entity.id
_entity.type
_entity.pdbx_description
1 polymer ?
#
loop_
_entity_poly.entity_id
_entity_poly.type
_entity_poly.pdbx_seq_one_letter_code
_entity_poly.pdbx_strand_id
1 'polypeptide(L)'
;LFSSSTMIDRITRFFVFAVYFDVCFSSGMCGHAVEGHSMASSLEQQCLSSAVYSVLFRPLLERFEMRDPTALRTFRSALVQAEREQEGFLCLLIKHLLSKSQLDVSLHESLLRLQGTACSDDLKLTNGGAVVQEVGQRATVLRAILARIPNEIGDRRTFLETIKEIANSIKKLLDAINSLIPLLSPELQPLVDQRKRDFVKFSKRFSNTLKEYFKGEPPESVFNSANQLICQIVLFVKIIRENIIL
;
A
#
# COMPACT_ATOMS: atom_id res chain seq x y z
N LEU A 1 29.17 5.16 -19.35
CA LEU A 1 27.85 4.97 -19.99
C LEU A 1 27.33 3.58 -19.64
N PHE A 2 26.84 3.38 -18.42
CA PHE A 2 26.15 2.15 -18.04
C PHE A 2 24.72 2.23 -18.58
N SER A 3 24.38 1.37 -19.54
CA SER A 3 23.09 1.41 -20.21
C SER A 3 21.96 1.13 -19.22
N SER A 4 21.06 2.11 -19.02
CA SER A 4 19.97 2.13 -18.03
C SER A 4 19.09 0.89 -18.00
N SER A 5 19.02 0.14 -19.10
CA SER A 5 18.32 -1.14 -19.21
C SER A 5 18.91 -2.21 -18.26
N THR A 6 20.24 -2.24 -18.11
CA THR A 6 20.93 -3.23 -17.25
C THR A 6 20.74 -3.00 -15.76
N MET A 7 20.56 -1.75 -15.32
CA MET A 7 20.34 -1.42 -13.90
C MET A 7 18.89 -1.70 -13.48
N ILE A 8 17.91 -1.36 -14.32
CA ILE A 8 16.49 -1.69 -14.07
C ILE A 8 16.30 -3.21 -14.11
N ASP A 9 16.96 -3.90 -15.03
CA ASP A 9 16.91 -5.36 -15.08
C ASP A 9 17.58 -5.98 -13.84
N ARG A 10 18.67 -5.39 -13.31
CA ARG A 10 19.28 -5.79 -12.02
C ARG A 10 18.40 -5.46 -10.82
N ILE A 11 17.73 -4.31 -10.77
CA ILE A 11 16.80 -3.95 -9.69
C ILE A 11 15.57 -4.85 -9.73
N THR A 12 15.03 -5.12 -10.92
CA THR A 12 13.92 -6.06 -11.06
C THR A 12 14.37 -7.49 -10.73
N ARG A 13 15.55 -7.91 -11.17
CA ARG A 13 16.14 -9.19 -10.77
C ARG A 13 16.42 -9.22 -9.27
N PHE A 14 16.75 -8.12 -8.62
CA PHE A 14 16.92 -8.02 -7.16
C PHE A 14 15.58 -8.10 -6.43
N PHE A 15 14.54 -7.40 -6.90
CA PHE A 15 13.16 -7.56 -6.45
C PHE A 15 12.67 -8.99 -6.62
N VAL A 16 12.99 -9.62 -7.76
CA VAL A 16 12.67 -11.03 -8.00
C VAL A 16 13.50 -11.90 -7.07
N PHE A 17 14.81 -11.76 -6.98
CA PHE A 17 15.69 -12.66 -6.22
C PHE A 17 15.51 -12.51 -4.70
N ALA A 18 15.38 -11.29 -4.17
CA ALA A 18 15.16 -11.03 -2.75
C ALA A 18 13.77 -11.44 -2.26
N VAL A 19 12.79 -11.56 -3.17
CA VAL A 19 11.40 -11.92 -2.82
C VAL A 19 11.03 -13.35 -3.26
N TYR A 20 11.65 -13.90 -4.32
CA TYR A 20 11.42 -15.25 -4.82
C TYR A 20 12.25 -16.32 -4.12
N PHE A 21 13.52 -16.05 -3.77
CA PHE A 21 14.38 -17.13 -3.28
C PHE A 21 13.96 -17.64 -1.90
N ASP A 22 13.27 -16.81 -1.10
CA ASP A 22 12.64 -17.22 0.16
C ASP A 22 11.30 -17.99 -0.03
N VAL A 23 10.58 -17.75 -1.14
CA VAL A 23 9.26 -18.37 -1.38
C VAL A 23 9.37 -19.67 -2.18
N CYS A 24 10.35 -19.80 -3.07
CA CYS A 24 10.52 -20.99 -3.91
C CYS A 24 11.11 -22.21 -3.18
N PHE A 25 11.59 -22.08 -1.94
CA PHE A 25 12.04 -23.25 -1.16
C PHE A 25 10.88 -24.06 -0.56
N SER A 26 9.62 -23.62 -0.68
CA SER A 26 8.47 -24.35 -0.10
C SER A 26 7.38 -24.85 -1.05
N SER A 27 7.39 -24.58 -2.37
CA SER A 27 6.44 -25.24 -3.28
C SER A 27 6.85 -25.15 -4.75
N GLY A 28 6.89 -26.31 -5.40
CA GLY A 28 7.26 -26.49 -6.80
C GLY A 28 6.17 -26.06 -7.81
N MET A 29 6.69 -25.58 -8.94
CA MET A 29 6.24 -25.65 -10.35
C MET A 29 4.78 -25.41 -10.79
N CYS A 30 4.73 -24.64 -11.90
CA CYS A 30 3.70 -24.50 -12.96
C CYS A 30 2.32 -23.94 -12.55
N GLY A 31 1.70 -22.99 -13.26
CA GLY A 31 1.89 -22.47 -14.61
C GLY A 31 0.50 -22.36 -15.25
N HIS A 32 0.09 -21.14 -15.65
CA HIS A 32 -0.78 -20.79 -16.80
C HIS A 32 -1.41 -19.40 -16.60
N ALA A 33 -1.37 -18.60 -17.66
CA ALA A 33 -2.00 -17.30 -17.76
C ALA A 33 -3.51 -17.46 -18.01
N VAL A 34 -4.34 -16.83 -17.19
CA VAL A 34 -5.75 -16.52 -17.52
C VAL A 34 -6.11 -15.15 -16.90
N GLU A 35 -6.59 -14.27 -17.78
CA GLU A 35 -7.40 -13.05 -17.60
C GLU A 35 -7.70 -12.59 -16.15
N GLY A 36 -7.00 -11.56 -15.69
CA GLY A 36 -7.08 -11.04 -14.31
C GLY A 36 -7.67 -9.64 -14.14
N HIS A 37 -8.48 -9.14 -15.09
CA HIS A 37 -8.96 -7.74 -15.07
C HIS A 37 -10.15 -7.46 -14.12
N SER A 38 -10.81 -8.47 -13.53
CA SER A 38 -12.02 -8.30 -12.70
C SER A 38 -11.77 -8.27 -11.17
N MET A 39 -10.86 -9.10 -10.66
CA MET A 39 -10.54 -9.15 -9.22
C MET A 39 -9.62 -8.00 -8.77
N ALA A 40 -8.78 -7.49 -9.66
CA ALA A 40 -7.87 -6.39 -9.37
C ALA A 40 -8.63 -5.06 -9.14
N SER A 41 -9.67 -4.78 -9.94
CA SER A 41 -10.47 -3.55 -9.82
C SER A 41 -11.28 -3.50 -8.52
N SER A 42 -11.79 -4.65 -8.06
CA SER A 42 -12.56 -4.73 -6.81
C SER A 42 -11.68 -4.47 -5.58
N LEU A 43 -10.51 -5.13 -5.49
CA LEU A 43 -9.57 -4.91 -4.38
C LEU A 43 -8.97 -3.48 -4.38
N GLU A 44 -8.80 -2.90 -5.56
CA GLU A 44 -8.41 -1.49 -5.75
C GLU A 44 -9.48 -0.54 -5.20
N GLN A 45 -10.76 -0.79 -5.49
CA GLN A 45 -11.89 0.00 -5.02
C GLN A 45 -12.05 -0.09 -3.49
N GLN A 46 -11.96 -1.29 -2.92
CA GLN A 46 -12.11 -1.53 -1.48
C GLN A 46 -11.05 -0.78 -0.66
N CYS A 47 -9.77 -0.86 -1.07
CA CYS A 47 -8.72 -0.24 -0.29
C CYS A 47 -8.58 1.27 -0.52
N LEU A 48 -8.82 1.77 -1.74
CA LEU A 48 -8.90 3.21 -1.96
C LEU A 48 -9.99 3.83 -1.10
N SER A 49 -11.11 3.13 -0.89
CA SER A 49 -12.17 3.64 -0.02
C SER A 49 -11.76 3.74 1.45
N SER A 50 -11.10 2.70 1.98
CA SER A 50 -10.55 2.71 3.34
C SER A 50 -9.45 3.77 3.54
N ALA A 51 -8.60 3.96 2.53
CA ALA A 51 -7.56 4.98 2.53
C ALA A 51 -8.14 6.40 2.42
N VAL A 52 -9.16 6.61 1.59
CA VAL A 52 -9.81 7.92 1.42
C VAL A 52 -10.37 8.44 2.74
N TYR A 53 -11.00 7.59 3.55
CA TYR A 53 -11.43 8.03 4.88
C TYR A 53 -10.25 8.39 5.78
N SER A 54 -9.29 7.48 5.93
CA SER A 54 -8.22 7.61 6.92
C SER A 54 -7.21 8.71 6.59
N VAL A 55 -6.97 8.94 5.30
CA VAL A 55 -5.90 9.81 4.78
C VAL A 55 -6.43 11.17 4.33
N LEU A 56 -7.71 11.26 3.93
CA LEU A 56 -8.31 12.49 3.44
C LEU A 56 -9.41 13.01 4.37
N PHE A 57 -10.49 12.24 4.59
CA PHE A 57 -11.62 12.75 5.37
C PHE A 57 -11.27 12.96 6.85
N ARG A 58 -10.61 12.00 7.49
CA ARG A 58 -10.26 12.10 8.92
C ARG A 58 -9.45 13.37 9.24
N PRO A 59 -8.28 13.63 8.63
CA PRO A 59 -7.52 14.84 8.94
C PRO A 59 -8.25 16.11 8.51
N LEU A 60 -9.10 16.06 7.47
CA LEU A 60 -9.94 17.18 7.09
C LEU A 60 -10.97 17.50 8.19
N LEU A 61 -11.66 16.49 8.72
CA LEU A 61 -12.66 16.68 9.78
C LEU A 61 -12.02 17.18 11.09
N GLU A 62 -10.85 16.63 11.45
CA GLU A 62 -10.08 17.09 12.63
C GLU A 62 -9.70 18.58 12.53
N ARG A 63 -9.43 19.09 11.32
CA ARG A 63 -9.20 20.54 11.10
C ARG A 63 -10.45 21.40 11.32
N PHE A 64 -11.63 20.87 11.06
CA PHE A 64 -12.89 21.61 11.24
C PHE A 64 -13.48 21.46 12.64
N GLU A 65 -13.00 20.49 13.44
CA GLU A 65 -13.57 20.14 14.76
C GLU A 65 -13.64 21.32 15.74
N MET A 66 -12.75 22.30 15.56
CA MET A 66 -12.70 23.54 16.34
C MET A 66 -13.89 24.49 16.11
N ARG A 67 -14.70 24.29 15.05
CA ARG A 67 -15.77 25.24 14.67
C ARG A 67 -17.17 24.79 15.09
N ASP A 68 -17.51 23.53 14.86
CA ASP A 68 -18.77 22.92 15.30
C ASP A 68 -18.58 21.40 15.54
N PRO A 69 -18.27 20.99 16.77
CA PRO A 69 -17.97 19.59 17.09
C PRO A 69 -19.20 18.69 16.99
N THR A 70 -20.41 19.23 17.05
CA THR A 70 -21.64 18.41 17.01
C THR A 70 -22.03 18.11 15.57
N ALA A 71 -22.03 19.11 14.69
CA ALA A 71 -22.26 18.89 13.26
C ALA A 71 -21.21 17.95 12.65
N LEU A 72 -19.94 18.08 13.06
CA LEU A 72 -18.86 17.22 12.56
C LEU A 72 -18.96 15.78 13.07
N ARG A 73 -19.40 15.56 14.31
CA ARG A 73 -19.66 14.20 14.80
C ARG A 73 -20.76 13.52 14.00
N THR A 74 -21.86 14.23 13.72
CA THR A 74 -22.95 13.72 12.89
C THR A 74 -22.48 13.44 11.46
N PHE A 75 -21.74 14.36 10.84
CA PHE A 75 -21.22 14.18 9.49
C PHE A 75 -20.21 13.03 9.40
N ARG A 76 -19.30 12.90 10.38
CA ARG A 76 -18.37 11.77 10.49
C ARG A 76 -19.14 10.44 10.58
N SER A 77 -20.16 10.38 11.43
CA SER A 77 -20.99 9.19 11.57
C SER A 77 -21.68 8.83 10.26
N ALA A 78 -22.22 9.82 9.54
CA ALA A 78 -22.88 9.61 8.25
C ALA A 78 -21.90 9.09 7.18
N LEU A 79 -20.68 9.65 7.09
CA LEU A 79 -19.66 9.17 6.16
C LEU A 79 -19.22 7.73 6.45
N VAL A 80 -18.99 7.41 7.73
CA VAL A 80 -18.63 6.03 8.14
C VAL A 80 -19.78 5.06 7.87
N GLN A 81 -21.03 5.48 8.13
CA GLN A 81 -22.20 4.66 7.87
C GLN A 81 -22.41 4.42 6.36
N ALA A 82 -22.30 5.46 5.54
CA ALA A 82 -22.42 5.33 4.08
C ALA A 82 -21.35 4.42 3.49
N GLU A 83 -20.11 4.50 4.00
CA GLU A 83 -19.03 3.60 3.59
C GLU A 83 -19.26 2.14 4.01
N ARG A 84 -19.93 1.92 5.15
CA ARG A 84 -20.31 0.57 5.61
C ARG A 84 -21.46 -0.02 4.80
N GLU A 85 -22.44 0.81 4.45
CA GLU A 85 -23.60 0.39 3.65
C GLU A 85 -23.23 0.14 2.19
N GLN A 86 -22.31 0.95 1.65
CA GLN A 86 -21.81 0.84 0.29
C GLN A 86 -20.29 1.02 0.28
N GLU A 87 -19.57 -0.10 0.22
CA GLU A 87 -18.11 -0.07 0.09
C GLU A 87 -17.71 0.66 -1.21
N GLY A 88 -16.75 1.57 -1.11
CA GLY A 88 -16.35 2.43 -2.23
C GLY A 88 -17.08 3.78 -2.28
N PHE A 89 -18.06 4.03 -1.41
CA PHE A 89 -18.87 5.26 -1.44
C PHE A 89 -18.01 6.52 -1.34
N LEU A 90 -17.08 6.59 -0.40
CA LEU A 90 -16.24 7.77 -0.19
C LEU A 90 -15.28 8.01 -1.36
N CYS A 91 -14.78 6.93 -1.97
CA CYS A 91 -13.97 7.02 -3.18
C CYS A 91 -14.79 7.60 -4.35
N LEU A 92 -16.02 7.12 -4.56
CA LEU A 92 -16.93 7.65 -5.59
C LEU A 92 -17.30 9.11 -5.33
N LEU A 93 -17.57 9.47 -4.07
CA LEU A 93 -17.87 10.83 -3.68
C LEU A 93 -16.72 11.78 -4.05
N ILE A 94 -15.48 11.44 -3.72
CA ILE A 94 -14.31 12.26 -4.05
C ILE A 94 -14.10 12.35 -5.57
N LYS A 95 -14.20 11.23 -6.29
CA LYS A 95 -14.12 11.25 -7.77
C LYS A 95 -15.18 12.16 -8.37
N HIS A 96 -16.41 12.12 -7.85
CA HIS A 96 -17.49 12.98 -8.30
C HIS A 96 -17.22 14.45 -7.98
N LEU A 97 -16.78 14.77 -6.76
CA LEU A 97 -16.44 16.15 -6.37
C LEU A 97 -15.31 16.72 -7.23
N LEU A 98 -14.24 15.94 -7.46
CA LEU A 98 -13.14 16.34 -8.34
C LEU A 98 -13.65 16.64 -9.75
N SER A 99 -14.52 15.78 -10.31
CA SER A 99 -15.12 16.00 -11.64
C SER A 99 -15.93 17.30 -11.76
N LYS A 100 -16.43 17.82 -10.63
CA LYS A 100 -17.20 19.08 -10.58
C LYS A 100 -16.35 20.30 -10.21
N SER A 101 -15.16 20.10 -9.66
CA SER A 101 -14.33 21.16 -9.07
C SER A 101 -13.50 21.97 -10.08
N GLN A 102 -13.47 21.59 -11.37
CA GLN A 102 -12.57 22.14 -12.40
C GLN A 102 -11.07 22.07 -12.02
N LEU A 103 -10.71 21.27 -11.00
CA LEU A 103 -9.33 21.08 -10.58
C LEU A 103 -8.67 19.99 -11.45
N ASP A 104 -7.52 20.32 -12.03
CA ASP A 104 -6.67 19.36 -12.75
C ASP A 104 -5.72 18.68 -11.75
N VAL A 105 -6.26 17.70 -11.02
CA VAL A 105 -5.53 17.01 -9.94
C VAL A 105 -5.72 15.51 -10.07
N SER A 106 -4.61 14.75 -10.16
CA SER A 106 -4.67 13.29 -10.07
C SER A 106 -5.00 12.87 -8.64
N LEU A 107 -6.10 12.12 -8.49
CA LEU A 107 -6.52 11.55 -7.21
C LEU A 107 -5.47 10.59 -6.66
N HIS A 108 -4.88 9.75 -7.51
CA HIS A 108 -3.88 8.76 -7.09
C HIS A 108 -2.60 9.42 -6.60
N GLU A 109 -2.15 10.46 -7.28
CA GLU A 109 -1.00 11.26 -6.84
C GLU A 109 -1.28 11.92 -5.49
N SER A 110 -2.44 12.57 -5.36
CA SER A 110 -2.83 13.30 -4.15
C SER A 110 -2.94 12.37 -2.95
N LEU A 111 -3.61 11.22 -3.11
CA LEU A 111 -3.70 10.21 -2.06
C LEU A 111 -2.31 9.71 -1.66
N LEU A 112 -1.44 9.42 -2.64
CA LEU A 112 -0.09 8.91 -2.34
C LEU A 112 0.76 9.93 -1.56
N ARG A 113 0.67 11.22 -1.92
CA ARG A 113 1.34 12.30 -1.16
C ARG A 113 0.82 12.36 0.28
N LEU A 114 -0.51 12.30 0.45
CA LEU A 114 -1.12 12.39 1.78
C LEU A 114 -0.74 11.20 2.69
N GLN A 115 -0.48 10.02 2.15
CA GLN A 115 0.02 8.86 2.91
C GLN A 115 1.29 9.16 3.71
N GLY A 116 2.15 10.07 3.23
CA GLY A 116 3.38 10.46 3.92
C GLY A 116 3.14 11.26 5.21
N THR A 117 1.98 11.89 5.33
CA THR A 117 1.58 12.69 6.50
C THR A 117 0.43 12.07 7.29
N ALA A 118 -0.14 10.98 6.77
CA ALA A 118 -1.23 10.27 7.43
C ALA A 118 -0.79 9.72 8.78
N CYS A 119 -1.72 9.73 9.74
CA CYS A 119 -1.54 9.07 11.02
C CYS A 119 -1.12 7.60 10.80
N SER A 120 -0.15 7.12 11.57
CA SER A 120 0.37 5.74 11.46
C SER A 120 -0.22 4.79 12.49
N ASP A 121 -1.23 5.22 13.25
CA ASP A 121 -1.85 4.39 14.30
C ASP A 121 -2.50 3.13 13.72
N ASP A 122 -2.95 3.18 12.46
CA ASP A 122 -3.44 2.05 11.68
C ASP A 122 -2.35 1.01 11.37
N LEU A 123 -1.07 1.37 11.48
CA LEU A 123 0.10 0.49 11.29
C LEU A 123 0.83 0.15 12.60
N LYS A 124 0.56 0.87 13.69
CA LYS A 124 1.18 0.58 14.99
C LYS A 124 0.58 -0.69 15.60
N LEU A 125 1.46 -1.56 16.08
CA LEU A 125 1.11 -2.81 16.76
C LEU A 125 1.60 -2.76 18.21
N THR A 126 1.09 -1.80 18.99
CA THR A 126 1.60 -1.46 20.34
C THR A 126 1.41 -2.55 21.39
N ASN A 127 0.44 -3.44 21.20
CA ASN A 127 0.04 -4.43 22.20
C ASN A 127 0.73 -5.78 22.01
N GLY A 128 1.61 -5.92 20.99
CA GLY A 128 2.35 -7.15 20.72
C GLY A 128 3.78 -7.13 21.22
N GLY A 129 4.44 -8.30 21.22
CA GLY A 129 5.87 -8.42 21.52
C GLY A 129 6.76 -7.74 20.47
N ALA A 130 8.08 -7.67 20.74
CA ALA A 130 9.04 -6.94 19.90
C ALA A 130 8.98 -7.30 18.41
N VAL A 131 8.77 -8.58 18.07
CA VAL A 131 8.65 -9.06 16.68
C VAL A 131 7.40 -8.50 15.98
N VAL A 132 6.29 -8.39 16.71
CA VAL A 132 5.03 -7.84 16.19
C VAL A 132 5.16 -6.33 15.97
N GLN A 133 5.80 -5.62 16.91
CA GLN A 133 6.06 -4.19 16.79
C GLN A 133 6.99 -3.87 15.61
N GLU A 134 8.01 -4.71 15.39
CA GLU A 134 8.94 -4.59 14.27
C GLU A 134 8.21 -4.61 12.92
N VAL A 135 7.24 -5.51 12.73
CA VAL A 135 6.41 -5.56 11.52
C VAL A 135 5.69 -4.22 11.29
N GLY A 136 5.06 -3.66 12.32
CA GLY A 136 4.38 -2.36 12.24
C GLY A 136 5.34 -1.20 11.92
N GLN A 137 6.55 -1.22 12.49
CA GLN A 137 7.58 -0.23 12.20
C GLN A 137 8.06 -0.31 10.75
N ARG A 138 8.35 -1.52 10.25
CA ARG A 138 8.77 -1.74 8.86
C ARG A 138 7.67 -1.36 7.86
N ALA A 139 6.40 -1.65 8.19
CA ALA A 139 5.24 -1.22 7.43
C ALA A 139 5.15 0.32 7.33
N THR A 140 5.35 1.01 8.44
CA THR A 140 5.33 2.48 8.51
C THR A 140 6.44 3.10 7.66
N VAL A 141 7.66 2.58 7.77
CA VAL A 141 8.80 3.04 6.97
C VAL A 141 8.54 2.84 5.47
N LEU A 142 8.06 1.66 5.05
CA LEU A 142 7.77 1.40 3.65
C LEU A 142 6.68 2.34 3.11
N ARG A 143 5.61 2.59 3.88
CA ARG A 143 4.58 3.57 3.51
C ARG A 143 5.15 4.96 3.29
N ALA A 144 6.01 5.43 4.19
CA ALA A 144 6.64 6.75 4.09
C ALA A 144 7.54 6.88 2.85
N ILE A 145 8.30 5.83 2.51
CA ILE A 145 9.13 5.80 1.31
C ILE A 145 8.26 5.87 0.06
N LEU A 146 7.22 5.04 -0.04
CA LEU A 146 6.30 5.00 -1.19
C LEU A 146 5.59 6.36 -1.40
N ALA A 147 5.27 7.07 -0.31
CA ALA A 147 4.62 8.38 -0.37
C ALA A 147 5.51 9.50 -0.98
N ARG A 148 6.83 9.29 -1.09
CA ARG A 148 7.75 10.25 -1.72
C ARG A 148 7.79 10.17 -3.24
N ILE A 149 7.29 9.07 -3.83
CA ILE A 149 7.33 8.85 -5.29
C ILE A 149 6.85 10.06 -6.09
N PRO A 150 5.70 10.72 -5.78
CA PRO A 150 5.25 11.89 -6.53
C PRO A 150 6.23 13.08 -6.56
N ASN A 151 7.07 13.22 -5.53
CA ASN A 151 8.09 14.28 -5.47
C ASN A 151 9.36 13.90 -6.24
N GLU A 152 9.69 12.61 -6.28
CA GLU A 152 11.00 12.13 -6.71
C GLU A 152 10.96 11.60 -8.16
N ILE A 153 9.79 11.18 -8.67
CA ILE A 153 9.62 10.54 -9.99
C ILE A 153 10.07 11.41 -11.18
N GLY A 154 10.06 12.74 -11.01
CA GLY A 154 10.50 13.70 -12.02
C GLY A 154 12.03 13.81 -12.16
N ASP A 155 12.79 13.47 -11.12
CA ASP A 155 14.25 13.42 -11.16
C ASP A 155 14.72 11.96 -11.24
N ARG A 156 15.24 11.57 -12.40
CA ARG A 156 15.61 10.17 -12.65
C ARG A 156 16.61 9.61 -11.64
N ARG A 157 17.59 10.42 -11.20
CA ARG A 157 18.65 9.95 -10.29
C ARG A 157 18.07 9.70 -8.92
N THR A 158 17.35 10.68 -8.38
CA THR A 158 16.65 10.59 -7.09
C THR A 158 15.69 9.42 -7.11
N PHE A 159 14.87 9.31 -8.16
CA PHE A 159 13.89 8.23 -8.27
C PHE A 159 14.51 6.83 -8.28
N LEU A 160 15.67 6.65 -8.93
CA LEU A 160 16.38 5.37 -8.88
C LEU A 160 16.88 5.02 -7.49
N GLU A 161 17.29 6.00 -6.68
CA GLU A 161 17.64 5.79 -5.27
C GLU A 161 16.38 5.42 -4.45
N THR A 162 15.26 6.11 -4.66
CA THR A 162 13.97 5.78 -4.05
C THR A 162 13.56 4.35 -4.33
N ILE A 163 13.69 3.89 -5.59
CA ILE A 163 13.35 2.51 -5.96
C ILE A 163 14.21 1.49 -5.19
N LYS A 164 15.51 1.76 -5.02
CA LYS A 164 16.39 0.90 -4.20
C LYS A 164 15.98 0.89 -2.74
N GLU A 165 15.60 2.05 -2.21
CA GLU A 165 15.13 2.18 -0.83
C GLU A 165 13.83 1.40 -0.60
N ILE A 166 12.87 1.48 -1.55
CA ILE A 166 11.64 0.69 -1.56
C ILE A 166 11.97 -0.81 -1.55
N ALA A 167 12.87 -1.26 -2.44
CA ALA A 167 13.28 -2.66 -2.53
C ALA A 167 13.82 -3.18 -1.19
N ASN A 168 14.72 -2.41 -0.59
CA ASN A 168 15.33 -2.74 0.70
C ASN A 168 14.30 -2.75 1.84
N SER A 169 13.37 -1.80 1.84
CA SER A 169 12.32 -1.73 2.86
C SER A 169 11.29 -2.85 2.74
N ILE A 170 10.95 -3.27 1.50
CA ILE A 170 10.10 -4.45 1.26
C ILE A 170 10.78 -5.71 1.79
N LYS A 171 12.07 -5.90 1.50
CA LYS A 171 12.83 -7.03 2.02
C LYS A 171 12.77 -7.08 3.55
N LYS A 172 13.11 -5.97 4.22
CA LYS A 172 13.08 -5.89 5.69
C LYS A 172 11.69 -6.17 6.28
N LEU A 173 10.62 -5.73 5.61
CA LEU A 173 9.26 -6.04 6.03
C LEU A 173 8.98 -7.55 5.90
N LEU A 174 9.34 -8.17 4.77
CA LEU A 174 9.16 -9.61 4.57
C LEU A 174 9.98 -10.44 5.57
N ASP A 175 11.22 -10.05 5.87
CA ASP A 175 12.07 -10.70 6.87
C ASP A 175 11.42 -10.67 8.27
N ALA A 176 10.84 -9.52 8.65
CA ALA A 176 10.10 -9.37 9.91
C ALA A 176 8.84 -10.25 9.94
N ILE A 177 8.11 -10.34 8.82
CA ILE A 177 6.93 -11.21 8.68
C ILE A 177 7.31 -12.69 8.79
N ASN A 178 8.39 -13.12 8.14
CA ASN A 178 8.88 -14.49 8.23
C ASN A 178 9.34 -14.84 9.65
N SER A 179 9.88 -13.88 10.39
CA SER A 179 10.22 -14.04 11.82
C SER A 179 8.98 -14.12 12.71
N LEU A 180 7.87 -13.48 12.30
CA LEU A 180 6.60 -13.50 13.03
C LEU A 180 5.85 -14.84 12.85
N ILE A 181 5.80 -15.39 11.64
CA ILE A 181 4.96 -16.57 11.31
C ILE A 181 5.12 -17.74 12.30
N PRO A 182 6.33 -18.18 12.69
CA PRO A 182 6.51 -19.28 13.64
C PRO A 182 5.97 -18.99 15.04
N LEU A 183 5.78 -17.72 15.39
CA LEU A 183 5.28 -17.28 16.70
C LEU A 183 3.74 -17.19 16.74
N LEU A 184 3.07 -17.35 15.59
CA LEU A 184 1.62 -17.28 15.50
C LEU A 184 0.98 -18.62 15.86
N SER A 185 -0.25 -18.55 16.38
CA SER A 185 -1.13 -19.71 16.52
C SER A 185 -1.28 -20.45 15.18
N PRO A 186 -1.34 -21.81 15.17
CA PRO A 186 -1.40 -22.61 13.95
C PRO A 186 -2.53 -22.20 12.97
N GLU A 187 -3.64 -21.70 13.50
CA GLU A 187 -4.78 -21.22 12.72
C GLU A 187 -4.49 -19.90 11.97
N LEU A 188 -3.60 -19.06 12.50
CA LEU A 188 -3.26 -17.75 11.94
C LEU A 188 -2.12 -17.80 10.94
N GLN A 189 -1.22 -18.79 11.05
CA GLN A 189 -0.11 -19.00 10.11
C GLN A 189 -0.56 -19.01 8.64
N PRO A 190 -1.54 -19.84 8.22
CA PRO A 190 -1.94 -19.88 6.81
C PRO A 190 -2.57 -18.57 6.33
N LEU A 191 -3.25 -17.83 7.21
CA LEU A 191 -3.84 -16.53 6.90
C LEU A 191 -2.76 -15.48 6.66
N VAL A 192 -1.77 -15.40 7.54
CA VAL A 192 -0.63 -14.47 7.41
C VAL A 192 0.24 -14.83 6.21
N ASP A 193 0.47 -16.12 5.95
CA ASP A 193 1.19 -16.58 4.76
C ASP A 193 0.45 -16.25 3.46
N GLN A 194 -0.88 -16.40 3.42
CA GLN A 194 -1.67 -15.98 2.25
C GLN A 194 -1.54 -14.48 2.01
N ARG A 195 -1.63 -13.66 3.06
CA ARG A 195 -1.46 -12.20 2.93
C ARG A 195 -0.03 -11.81 2.51
N LYS A 196 0.98 -12.53 2.99
CA LYS A 196 2.36 -12.38 2.52
C LYS A 196 2.45 -12.62 1.01
N ARG A 197 1.83 -13.70 0.50
CA ARG A 197 1.78 -14.00 -0.94
C ARG A 197 1.07 -12.90 -1.74
N ASP A 198 -0.06 -12.40 -1.24
CA ASP A 198 -0.80 -11.31 -1.86
C ASP A 198 0.09 -10.05 -1.96
N PHE A 199 0.75 -9.65 -0.85
CA PHE A 199 1.68 -8.52 -0.83
C PHE A 199 2.83 -8.68 -1.84
N VAL A 200 3.43 -9.88 -1.94
CA VAL A 200 4.47 -10.18 -2.93
C VAL A 200 3.96 -10.02 -4.36
N LYS A 201 2.73 -10.45 -4.65
CA LYS A 201 2.10 -10.27 -5.97
C LYS A 201 1.98 -8.79 -6.34
N PHE A 202 1.54 -7.94 -5.40
CA PHE A 202 1.43 -6.49 -5.63
C PHE A 202 2.80 -5.81 -5.75
N SER A 203 3.81 -6.23 -4.99
CA SER A 203 5.21 -5.77 -5.15
C SER A 203 5.75 -6.07 -6.55
N LYS A 204 5.46 -7.25 -7.09
CA LYS A 204 5.81 -7.63 -8.47
C LYS A 204 5.07 -6.77 -9.50
N ARG A 205 3.78 -6.51 -9.30
CA ARG A 205 2.99 -5.63 -10.16
C ARG A 205 3.60 -4.22 -10.19
N PHE A 206 3.91 -3.65 -9.02
CA PHE A 206 4.58 -2.35 -8.89
C PHE A 206 5.91 -2.33 -9.66
N SER A 207 6.74 -3.37 -9.52
CA SER A 207 8.01 -3.49 -10.26
C SER A 207 7.81 -3.52 -11.77
N ASN A 208 6.78 -4.23 -12.27
CA ASN A 208 6.44 -4.23 -13.69
C ASN A 208 5.94 -2.87 -14.15
N THR A 209 5.10 -2.18 -13.35
CA THR A 209 4.63 -0.83 -13.67
C THR A 209 5.79 0.17 -13.76
N LEU A 210 6.80 0.07 -12.89
CA LEU A 210 8.02 0.86 -13.00
C LEU A 210 8.76 0.61 -14.33
N LYS A 211 8.81 -0.65 -14.80
CA LYS A 211 9.42 -0.95 -16.11
C LYS A 211 8.67 -0.26 -17.25
N GLU A 212 7.35 -0.33 -17.25
CA GLU A 212 6.54 0.30 -18.30
C GLU A 212 6.64 1.84 -18.23
N TYR A 213 6.69 2.43 -17.03
CA TYR A 213 6.97 3.86 -16.85
C TYR A 213 8.30 4.27 -17.50
N PHE A 214 9.38 3.51 -17.30
CA PHE A 214 10.66 3.81 -17.94
C PHE A 214 10.66 3.60 -19.47
N LYS A 215 9.63 2.97 -20.04
CA LYS A 215 9.41 2.88 -21.49
C LYS A 215 8.55 4.03 -22.04
N GLY A 216 8.02 4.90 -21.19
CA GLY A 216 7.27 6.09 -21.58
C GLY A 216 5.79 6.12 -21.15
N GLU A 217 5.31 5.11 -20.40
CA GLU A 217 3.97 5.18 -19.81
C GLU A 217 3.85 6.34 -18.81
N PRO A 218 2.66 6.93 -18.63
CA PRO A 218 2.46 8.04 -17.71
C PRO A 218 2.70 7.63 -16.25
N PRO A 219 3.18 8.58 -15.41
CA PRO A 219 3.52 8.32 -14.00
C PRO A 219 2.31 7.92 -13.15
N GLU A 220 1.09 8.22 -13.59
CA GLU A 220 -0.15 7.91 -12.87
C GLU A 220 -0.30 6.40 -12.57
N SER A 221 0.15 5.54 -13.49
CA SER A 221 0.18 4.10 -13.29
C SER A 221 1.07 3.69 -12.10
N VAL A 222 2.22 4.36 -11.93
CA VAL A 222 3.14 4.16 -10.79
C VAL A 222 2.49 4.62 -9.50
N PHE A 223 1.78 5.75 -9.50
CA PHE A 223 1.07 6.24 -8.31
C PHE A 223 -0.06 5.29 -7.88
N ASN A 224 -0.85 4.79 -8.83
CA ASN A 224 -1.89 3.82 -8.54
C ASN A 224 -1.30 2.53 -7.95
N SER A 225 -0.27 1.96 -8.60
CA SER A 225 0.36 0.72 -8.11
C SER A 225 1.05 0.88 -6.75
N ALA A 226 1.63 2.04 -6.44
CA ALA A 226 2.18 2.35 -5.12
C ALA A 226 1.10 2.43 -4.04
N ASN A 227 -0.04 3.10 -4.32
CA ASN A 227 -1.18 3.13 -3.41
C ASN A 227 -1.71 1.72 -3.12
N GLN A 228 -1.79 0.85 -4.14
CA GLN A 228 -2.17 -0.55 -3.96
C GLN A 228 -1.21 -1.33 -3.06
N LEU A 229 0.09 -1.03 -3.13
CA LEU A 229 1.08 -1.67 -2.28
C LEU A 229 0.93 -1.21 -0.82
N ILE A 230 0.72 0.09 -0.57
CA ILE A 230 0.40 0.63 0.77
C ILE A 230 -0.86 -0.04 1.32
N CYS A 231 -1.87 -0.19 0.47
CA CYS A 231 -3.10 -0.87 0.79
C CYS A 231 -2.89 -2.31 1.31
N GLN A 232 -2.04 -3.10 0.64
CA GLN A 232 -1.70 -4.43 1.12
C GLN A 232 -1.00 -4.40 2.48
N ILE A 233 -0.15 -3.40 2.74
CA ILE A 233 0.51 -3.21 4.05
C ILE A 233 -0.53 -2.97 5.14
N VAL A 234 -1.49 -2.06 4.91
CA VAL A 234 -2.55 -1.74 5.87
C VAL A 234 -3.42 -2.95 6.18
N LEU A 235 -3.85 -3.69 5.14
CA LEU A 235 -4.64 -4.91 5.32
C LEU A 235 -3.88 -5.99 6.09
N PHE A 236 -2.59 -6.15 5.79
CA PHE A 236 -1.72 -7.10 6.49
C PHE A 236 -1.62 -6.78 7.99
N VAL A 237 -1.32 -5.52 8.33
CA VAL A 237 -1.21 -5.08 9.73
C VAL A 237 -2.56 -5.15 10.45
N LYS A 238 -3.67 -4.86 9.76
CA LYS A 238 -5.02 -5.00 10.31
C LYS A 238 -5.30 -6.45 10.73
N ILE A 239 -4.99 -7.43 9.88
CA ILE A 239 -5.18 -8.86 10.21
C ILE A 239 -4.36 -9.26 11.43
N ILE A 240 -3.10 -8.83 11.49
CA ILE A 240 -2.25 -9.07 12.66
C ILE A 240 -2.86 -8.44 13.91
N ARG A 241 -3.30 -7.18 13.85
CA ARG A 241 -3.92 -6.49 14.99
C ARG A 241 -5.16 -7.23 15.49
N GLU A 242 -6.05 -7.63 14.59
CA GLU A 242 -7.33 -8.25 14.95
C GLU A 242 -7.17 -9.67 15.50
N ASN A 243 -6.07 -10.37 15.19
CA ASN A 243 -5.90 -11.78 15.52
C ASN A 243 -4.76 -12.08 16.51
N ILE A 244 -3.78 -11.18 16.68
CA ILE A 244 -2.72 -11.31 17.69
C ILE A 244 -3.11 -10.65 19.02
N ILE A 245 -4.14 -9.79 19.04
CA ILE A 245 -4.72 -9.28 20.29
C ILE A 245 -5.71 -10.31 20.85
N LEU A 246 -5.16 -11.38 21.43
CA LEU A 246 -5.81 -12.20 22.47
C LEU A 246 -4.77 -12.51 23.55
#